data_AF-A0A8J4DVL2-F1
#
_entry.id   AF-A0A8J4DVL2-F1
#
_cell.length_a   1.000
_cell.length_b   1.000
_cell.length_c   1.000
_cell.angle_alpha   90.00
_cell.angle_beta   90.00
_cell.angle_gamma   90.00
#
_symmetry.space_group_name_H-M   'P 1'
#
loop_
_entity.id
_entity.type
_entity.pdbx_description
1 polymer ?
#
loop_
_entity_poly.entity_id
_entity_poly.type
_entity_poly.pdbx_seq_one_letter_code
_entity_poly.pdbx_strand_id
1 'polypeptide(L)'
;MSHLISTDATRTSCRCGAVVLVAVDEGLAVRADADPIPPTAEIAALVDGRWTYTHAGGQLIYRDAARIRSNTPAGCIHREHRCIKKPEQLDLFGSKK
;
A
#
# COMPACT_ATOMS: atom_id res chain seq x y z
N MET A 1 -18.25 -23.99 -3.08
CA MET A 1 -16.80 -23.79 -2.90
C MET A 1 -16.46 -22.43 -3.48
N SER A 2 -16.29 -21.43 -2.64
CA SER A 2 -15.84 -20.10 -3.06
C SER A 2 -14.31 -20.16 -3.13
N HIS A 3 -13.75 -20.30 -4.32
CA HIS A 3 -12.30 -20.23 -4.50
C HIS A 3 -11.90 -18.76 -4.38
N LEU A 4 -11.23 -18.40 -3.28
CA LEU A 4 -10.61 -17.08 -3.15
C LEU A 4 -9.43 -17.03 -4.13
N ILE A 5 -9.43 -16.04 -5.02
CA ILE A 5 -8.40 -15.87 -6.06
C ILE A 5 -7.39 -14.84 -5.55
N SER A 6 -6.11 -15.18 -5.62
CA SER A 6 -5.01 -14.23 -5.49
C SER A 6 -4.22 -14.17 -6.80
N THR A 7 -3.77 -12.99 -7.19
CA THR A 7 -2.98 -12.77 -8.41
C THR A 7 -1.59 -12.26 -8.08
N ASP A 8 -0.68 -12.43 -9.02
CA ASP A 8 0.63 -11.78 -8.94
C ASP A 8 0.48 -10.25 -8.95
N ALA A 9 1.37 -9.60 -8.21
CA ALA A 9 1.50 -8.17 -8.13
C ALA A 9 2.12 -7.64 -9.41
N THR A 10 1.43 -6.69 -10.03
CA THR A 10 1.92 -6.00 -11.23
C THR A 10 2.24 -4.55 -10.90
N ARG A 11 3.34 -4.04 -11.46
CA ARG A 11 3.71 -2.62 -11.32
C ARG A 11 2.92 -1.78 -12.31
N THR A 12 2.37 -0.67 -11.84
CA THR A 12 1.69 0.31 -12.69
C THR A 12 1.87 1.73 -12.14
N SER A 13 1.52 2.74 -12.93
CA SER A 13 1.50 4.13 -12.50
C SER A 13 0.11 4.51 -11.96
N CYS A 14 0.09 5.16 -10.81
CA CYS A 14 -1.09 5.80 -10.28
C CYS A 14 -1.29 7.18 -10.91
N ARG A 15 -2.53 7.69 -10.90
CA ARG A 15 -2.84 9.04 -11.41
C ARG A 15 -2.13 10.15 -10.64
N CYS A 16 -1.71 9.90 -9.40
CA CYS A 16 -0.89 10.84 -8.62
C CYS A 16 0.59 10.86 -9.06
N GLY A 17 0.98 10.05 -10.04
CA GLY A 17 2.35 9.91 -10.54
C GLY A 17 3.20 8.89 -9.80
N ALA A 18 2.73 8.35 -8.67
CA ALA A 18 3.45 7.32 -7.93
C ALA A 18 3.41 5.97 -8.66
N VAL A 19 4.48 5.19 -8.52
CA VAL A 19 4.49 3.78 -8.95
C VAL A 19 3.85 2.94 -7.84
N VAL A 20 2.91 2.07 -8.22
CA VAL A 20 2.14 1.23 -7.30
C VAL A 20 2.19 -0.22 -7.75
N LEU A 21 2.00 -1.12 -6.78
CA LEU A 21 1.73 -2.53 -7.01
C LEU A 21 0.22 -2.76 -6.96
N VAL A 22 -0.32 -3.45 -7.95
CA VAL A 22 -1.71 -3.87 -8.01
C VAL A 22 -1.81 -5.39 -8.07
N ALA A 23 -2.67 -5.95 -7.23
CA ALA A 23 -2.94 -7.38 -7.16
C ALA A 23 -4.39 -7.61 -6.73
N VAL A 24 -4.81 -8.87 -6.76
CA VAL A 24 -5.96 -9.36 -6.01
C VAL A 24 -5.42 -10.24 -4.88
N ASP A 25 -5.88 -10.00 -3.66
CA ASP A 25 -5.58 -10.83 -2.48
C ASP A 25 -6.89 -11.34 -1.90
N GLU A 26 -7.10 -12.66 -1.90
CA GLU A 26 -8.32 -13.30 -1.39
C GLU A 26 -9.62 -12.69 -2.00
N GLY A 27 -9.59 -12.32 -3.29
CA GLY A 27 -10.71 -11.68 -3.98
C GLY A 27 -10.85 -10.16 -3.75
N LEU A 28 -9.99 -9.54 -2.94
CA LEU A 28 -9.95 -8.11 -2.69
C LEU A 28 -8.91 -7.42 -3.58
N ALA A 29 -9.29 -6.31 -4.21
CA ALA A 29 -8.35 -5.52 -5.00
C ALA A 29 -7.36 -4.80 -4.07
N VAL A 30 -6.06 -5.05 -4.27
CA VAL A 30 -4.97 -4.44 -3.51
C VAL A 30 -4.27 -3.39 -4.34
N ARG A 31 -4.00 -2.24 -3.72
CA ARG A 31 -3.15 -1.17 -4.25
C ARG A 31 -2.14 -0.78 -3.18
N ALA A 32 -0.87 -1.07 -3.42
CA ALA A 32 0.23 -0.80 -2.48
C ALA A 32 1.28 0.11 -3.09
N ASP A 33 1.97 0.90 -2.26
CA ASP A 33 3.15 1.65 -2.69
C ASP A 33 4.22 0.66 -3.18
N ALA A 34 4.85 0.94 -4.33
CA ALA A 34 5.84 0.02 -4.90
C ALA A 34 7.14 -0.05 -4.10
N ASP A 35 7.45 1.01 -3.34
CA ASP A 35 8.60 1.06 -2.47
C ASP A 35 8.30 0.34 -1.15
N PRO A 36 9.13 -0.62 -0.74
CA PRO A 36 8.94 -1.32 0.53
C PRO A 36 9.25 -0.39 1.71
N ILE A 37 8.57 -0.64 2.83
CA ILE A 37 8.79 0.06 4.08
C ILE A 37 9.53 -0.86 5.09
N PRO A 38 10.38 -0.29 5.97
CA PRO A 38 10.95 -1.07 7.06
C PRO A 38 9.86 -1.47 8.07
N PRO A 39 10.04 -2.55 8.85
CA PRO A 39 9.06 -2.97 9.86
C PRO A 39 8.71 -1.88 10.88
N THR A 40 9.66 -1.01 11.21
CA THR A 40 9.43 0.13 12.12
C THR A 40 8.43 1.16 11.55
N ALA A 41 8.37 1.33 10.23
CA ALA A 41 7.42 2.21 9.56
C ALA A 41 6.05 1.56 9.33
N GLU A 42 5.92 0.24 9.58
CA GLU A 42 4.64 -0.47 9.50
C GLU A 42 3.63 0.09 10.51
N ILE A 43 4.10 0.36 11.74
CA ILE A 43 3.26 0.94 12.80
C ILE A 43 2.70 2.30 12.39
N ALA A 44 3.53 3.17 11.79
CA ALA A 44 3.07 4.48 11.32
C ALA A 44 2.00 4.34 10.23
N ALA A 45 2.16 3.40 9.28
CA ALA A 45 1.15 3.13 8.27
C ALA A 45 -0.18 2.67 8.88
N LEU A 46 -0.13 1.77 9.87
CA LEU A 46 -1.33 1.29 10.57
C LEU A 46 -2.02 2.40 11.37
N VAL A 47 -1.25 3.28 12.03
CA VAL A 47 -1.78 4.46 12.73
C VAL A 47 -2.46 5.45 11.76
N ASP A 48 -1.92 5.60 10.55
CA ASP A 48 -2.55 6.36 9.45
C ASP A 48 -3.77 5.65 8.84
N GLY A 49 -4.18 4.51 9.40
CA GLY A 49 -5.30 3.69 8.95
C GLY A 49 -5.05 3.03 7.59
N ARG A 50 -3.79 2.85 7.17
CA ARG A 50 -3.40 2.18 5.93
C ARG A 50 -3.15 0.70 6.21
N TRP A 51 -3.65 -0.17 5.34
CA TRP A 51 -3.33 -1.59 5.40
C TRP A 51 -1.87 -1.84 5.02
N THR A 52 -1.30 -2.93 5.53
CA THR A 52 0.06 -3.35 5.19
C THR A 52 0.02 -4.75 4.60
N TYR A 53 0.96 -5.04 3.71
CA TYR A 53 1.01 -6.26 2.93
C TYR A 53 2.44 -6.79 2.91
N THR A 54 2.61 -8.10 3.00
CA THR A 54 3.88 -8.75 2.65
C THR A 54 3.86 -9.04 1.16
N HIS A 55 4.88 -8.60 0.43
CA HIS A 55 5.16 -9.08 -0.91
C HIS A 55 6.04 -10.34 -0.82
N ALA A 56 5.46 -11.50 -1.10
CA ALA A 56 6.13 -12.79 -1.09
C ALA A 56 5.59 -13.69 -2.20
N GLY A 57 6.49 -14.40 -2.91
CA GLY A 57 6.08 -15.31 -3.98
C GLY A 57 5.28 -14.64 -5.11
N GLY A 58 5.52 -13.35 -5.37
CA GLY A 58 4.77 -12.56 -6.36
C GLY A 58 3.45 -11.99 -5.86
N GLN A 59 2.94 -12.41 -4.69
CA GLN A 59 1.64 -11.99 -4.17
C GLN A 59 1.77 -10.87 -3.14
N LEU A 60 0.74 -10.03 -3.03
CA LEU A 60 0.57 -9.10 -1.91
C LEU A 60 -0.39 -9.70 -0.89
N ILE A 61 0.15 -10.09 0.26
CA ILE A 61 -0.60 -10.80 1.30
C ILE A 61 -0.87 -9.83 2.44
N TYR A 62 -2.14 -9.57 2.75
CA TYR A 62 -2.53 -8.68 3.84
C TYR A 62 -1.90 -9.11 5.18
N ARG A 63 -1.42 -8.14 5.97
CA ARG A 63 -0.80 -8.39 7.27
C ARG A 63 -1.78 -8.05 8.40
N ASP A 64 -2.43 -9.08 8.92
CA ASP A 64 -3.21 -8.99 10.16
C ASP A 64 -2.31 -9.04 11.41
N ALA A 65 -2.92 -8.91 12.60
CA ALA A 65 -2.19 -8.93 13.86
C ALA A 65 -1.39 -10.22 14.10
N ALA A 66 -1.84 -11.37 13.56
CA ALA A 66 -1.14 -12.63 13.71
C ALA A 66 0.11 -12.66 12.83
N ARG A 67 -0.01 -12.28 11.55
CA ARG A 67 1.08 -12.19 10.56
C ARG A 67 2.12 -11.14 10.95
N ILE A 68 1.68 -10.01 11.52
CA ILE A 68 2.59 -9.00 12.08
C ILE A 68 3.38 -9.58 13.25
N ARG A 69 2.70 -10.26 14.19
CA ARG A 69 3.34 -10.85 15.37
C ARG A 69 4.34 -11.95 15.02
N SER A 70 3.98 -12.85 14.10
CA SER A 70 4.85 -13.96 13.69
C SER A 70 5.91 -13.52 12.67
N ASN A 71 5.75 -12.35 12.06
CA ASN A 71 6.47 -11.90 10.89
C ASN A 71 6.49 -12.93 9.75
N THR A 72 5.33 -13.57 9.52
CA THR A 72 5.15 -14.55 8.44
C THR A 72 3.98 -14.15 7.54
N PRO A 73 4.08 -14.36 6.21
CA PRO A 73 5.27 -14.83 5.49
C PRO A 73 6.42 -13.82 5.50
N ALA A 74 7.64 -14.30 5.28
CA ALA A 74 8.82 -13.45 5.11
C ALA A 74 8.81 -12.80 3.72
N GLY A 75 9.15 -11.52 3.65
CA GLY A 75 9.15 -10.75 2.41
C GLY A 75 9.29 -9.26 2.67
N CYS A 76 9.16 -8.46 1.60
CA CYS A 76 9.14 -7.01 1.73
C CYS A 76 7.78 -6.53 2.22
N ILE A 77 7.75 -5.56 3.13
CA ILE A 77 6.49 -4.98 3.62
C ILE A 77 6.16 -3.77 2.75
N HIS A 78 4.92 -3.69 2.29
CA HIS A 78 4.37 -2.56 1.56
C HIS A 78 3.18 -2.02 2.31
N ARG A 79 2.93 -0.72 2.20
CA ARG A 79 1.71 -0.09 2.73
C ARG A 79 0.72 0.17 1.61
N GLU A 80 -0.55 0.24 1.96
CA GLU A 80 -1.61 0.68 1.07
C GLU A 80 -1.25 2.03 0.43
N HIS A 81 -1.41 2.07 -0.89
CA HIS A 81 -1.27 3.30 -1.64
C HIS A 81 -2.52 4.15 -1.44
N ARG A 82 -2.35 5.32 -0.85
CA ARG A 82 -3.34 6.39 -0.86
C ARG A 82 -2.79 7.57 -1.63
N CYS A 83 -3.53 8.02 -2.63
CA CYS A 83 -3.22 9.27 -3.29
C CYS A 83 -3.32 10.40 -2.27
N ILE A 84 -2.20 11.04 -1.99
CA ILE A 84 -2.20 12.34 -1.34
C ILE A 84 -2.78 13.27 -2.41
N LYS A 85 -4.02 13.75 -2.24
CA LYS A 85 -4.45 14.94 -2.98
C LYS A 85 -3.39 15.98 -2.67
N LYS A 86 -2.68 16.49 -3.69
CA LYS A 86 -1.85 17.68 -3.48
C LYS A 86 -2.76 18.66 -2.73
N PRO A 87 -2.35 19.21 -1.57
CA PRO A 87 -3.10 20.34 -1.04
C PRO A 87 -3.22 21.30 -2.21
N GLU A 88 -4.45 21.72 -2.55
CA GLU A 88 -4.62 22.87 -3.42
C GLU A 88 -3.67 23.90 -2.85
N GLN A 89 -2.68 24.29 -3.67
CA GLN A 89 -1.73 25.30 -3.28
C GLN A 89 -2.64 26.49 -2.97
N LEU A 90 -2.86 26.77 -1.68
CA LEU A 90 -3.55 27.99 -1.26
C LEU A 90 -2.77 29.09 -1.98
N ASP A 91 -3.41 29.73 -2.96
CA ASP A 91 -2.85 30.81 -3.74
C ASP A 91 -2.54 31.96 -2.77
N LEU A 92 -1.39 31.88 -2.11
CA LEU A 92 -0.84 32.89 -1.20
C LEU A 92 -0.34 34.11 -1.98
N PHE A 93 -0.66 34.20 -3.27
CA PHE A 93 -0.43 35.37 -4.11
C PHE A 93 -1.72 36.15 -4.34
N GLY A 94 -2.37 36.54 -3.24
CA GLY A 94 -3.08 37.82 -3.19
C GLY A 94 -2.06 38.95 -3.24
N SER A 95 -1.52 39.20 -4.43
CA SER A 95 -0.57 40.29 -4.70
C SER A 95 -1.17 41.62 -4.26
N LYS A 96 -0.41 42.32 -3.42
CA LYS A 96 -0.51 43.77 -3.22
C LYS A 96 -0.69 44.47 -4.59
N LYS A 97 -1.69 45.34 -4.68
CA LYS A 97 -1.59 46.71 -5.19
C LYS A 97 -2.83 47.51 -4.81
#